data_AF-Q31A21-F1
#
_entry.id   AF-Q31A21-F1
#
_cell.length_a   1.000
_cell.length_b   1.000
_cell.length_c   1.000
_cell.angle_alpha   90.00
_cell.angle_beta   90.00
_cell.angle_gamma   90.00
#
_symmetry.space_group_name_H-M   'P 1'
#
loop_
_entity.id
_entity.type
_entity.pdbx_description
1 polymer ?
#
loop_
_entity_poly.entity_id
_entity_poly.type
_entity_poly.pdbx_seq_one_letter_code
_entity_poly.pdbx_strand_id
1 'polypeptide(L)' 'MGEAKRREELGLPPRQKKVELNKSDRYFSWLPITKSRIKKYPYMGVATMALGAIIFLVSGGANSIN' A
#
# COMPACT_ATOMS: atom_id res chain seq x y z
N MET A 1 15.05 -30.45 -7.64
CA MET A 1 16.23 -30.45 -6.73
C MET A 1 17.52 -29.97 -7.41
N GLY A 2 17.69 -30.06 -8.73
CA GLY A 2 18.93 -29.68 -9.42
C GLY A 2 19.32 -28.20 -9.35
N GLU A 3 18.36 -27.27 -9.42
CA GLU A 3 18.68 -25.83 -9.37
C GLU A 3 19.19 -25.34 -8.01
N ALA A 4 18.80 -26.03 -6.93
CA ALA A 4 19.30 -25.71 -5.59
C ALA A 4 20.79 -26.10 -5.47
N LYS A 5 21.14 -27.32 -5.88
CA LYS A 5 22.54 -27.78 -5.96
C LYS A 5 23.39 -26.91 -6.89
N ARG A 6 22.85 -26.53 -8.05
CA ARG A 6 23.56 -25.67 -9.00
C ARG A 6 23.87 -24.28 -8.43
N ARG A 7 23.03 -23.74 -7.54
CA ARG A 7 23.31 -22.48 -6.84
C ARG A 7 24.35 -22.63 -5.73
N GLU A 8 24.30 -23.75 -5.02
CA GLU A 8 25.28 -24.10 -4.00
C GLU A 8 26.69 -24.24 -4.59
N GLU A 9 26.82 -24.93 -5.73
CA GLU A 9 28.07 -25.04 -6.50
C GLU A 9 28.59 -23.68 -7.00
N LEU A 10 27.67 -22.75 -7.30
CA LEU A 10 27.99 -21.37 -7.72
C LEU A 10 28.19 -20.41 -6.53
N GLY A 11 28.08 -20.88 -5.28
CA GLY A 11 28.14 -20.03 -4.08
C GLY A 11 27.03 -18.99 -3.99
N LEU A 12 25.96 -19.14 -4.76
CA LEU A 12 24.84 -18.21 -4.82
C LEU A 12 23.87 -18.48 -3.67
N PRO A 13 23.34 -17.44 -3.01
CA PRO A 13 22.40 -17.63 -1.93
C PRO A 13 21.12 -18.35 -2.42
N PRO A 14 20.50 -19.16 -1.55
CA PRO A 14 19.25 -19.84 -1.86
C PRO A 14 18.19 -18.81 -2.28
N ARG A 15 17.33 -19.20 -3.23
CA ARG A 15 16.31 -18.31 -3.76
C ARG A 15 15.38 -17.89 -2.64
N GLN A 16 15.43 -16.60 -2.26
CA GLN A 16 14.49 -16.05 -1.29
C GLN A 16 13.07 -16.24 -1.84
N LYS A 17 12.23 -16.94 -1.08
CA LYS A 17 10.80 -16.97 -1.37
C LYS A 17 10.32 -15.53 -1.33
N LYS A 18 9.72 -15.06 -2.44
CA LYS A 18 8.99 -13.80 -2.43
C LYS A 18 7.99 -13.91 -1.28
N VAL A 19 8.03 -12.97 -0.34
CA VAL A 19 7.06 -12.88 0.74
C VAL A 19 5.71 -12.84 0.04
N GLU A 20 4.98 -13.95 0.09
CA GLU A 20 3.68 -14.07 -0.52
C GLU A 20 2.78 -13.19 0.35
N LEU A 21 2.61 -11.94 -0.08
CA LEU A 21 1.71 -10.98 0.56
C LEU A 21 0.37 -11.68 0.70
N ASN A 22 0.06 -12.04 1.94
CA ASN A 22 -1.04 -12.94 2.29
C ASN A 22 -2.29 -12.43 1.58
N LYS A 23 -2.75 -13.17 0.57
CA LYS A 23 -3.79 -12.72 -0.38
C LYS A 23 -5.07 -12.29 0.37
N SER A 24 -5.30 -12.94 1.51
CA SER A 24 -6.38 -12.72 2.48
C SER A 24 -6.30 -11.41 3.27
N ASP A 25 -5.13 -10.81 3.43
CA ASP A 25 -4.94 -9.55 4.18
C ASP A 25 -5.15 -8.30 3.31
N ARG A 26 -5.53 -8.46 2.04
CA ARG A 26 -5.85 -7.34 1.16
C ARG A 26 -7.22 -6.75 1.50
N TYR A 27 -7.30 -5.42 1.46
CA TYR A 27 -8.56 -4.68 1.64
C TYR A 27 -9.43 -4.79 0.39
N PHE A 28 -8.82 -4.69 -0.80
CA PHE A 28 -9.46 -4.96 -2.08
C PHE A 28 -8.66 -6.03 -2.84
N SER A 29 -9.35 -6.99 -3.46
CA SER A 29 -8.71 -8.12 -4.17
C SER A 29 -7.83 -7.69 -5.35
N TRP A 30 -8.14 -6.55 -5.96
CA TRP A 30 -7.45 -6.03 -7.14
C TRP A 30 -6.35 -4.99 -6.82
N LEU A 31 -6.34 -4.41 -5.62
CA LEU A 31 -5.35 -3.41 -5.20
C LEU A 31 -4.31 -4.02 -4.26
N PRO A 32 -3.04 -3.59 -4.31
CA PRO A 32 -1.99 -4.03 -3.39
C PRO A 32 -2.09 -3.33 -2.02
N ILE A 33 -3.30 -3.08 -1.53
CA ILE A 33 -3.57 -2.41 -0.25
C ILE A 33 -3.93 -3.46 0.78
N THR A 34 -3.14 -3.55 1.86
CA THR A 34 -3.39 -4.49 2.97
C THR A 34 -4.12 -3.81 4.14
N LYS A 35 -4.94 -4.57 4.86
CA LYS A 35 -5.64 -4.12 6.08
C LYS A 35 -4.63 -3.68 7.15
N SER A 36 -3.54 -4.44 7.28
CA SER A 36 -2.39 -4.10 8.14
C SER A 36 -1.80 -2.72 7.86
N ARG A 37 -1.71 -2.33 6.58
CA ARG A 37 -1.16 -1.01 6.19
C ARG A 37 -2.12 0.13 6.53
N ILE A 38 -3.43 -0.07 6.39
CA ILE A 38 -4.44 0.94 6.76
C ILE A 38 -4.44 1.17 8.27
N LYS A 39 -4.32 0.10 9.08
CA LYS A 39 -4.23 0.21 10.54
C LYS A 39 -3.02 1.04 11.02
N LYS A 40 -1.94 1.07 10.24
CA LYS A 40 -0.74 1.88 10.55
C LYS A 40 -1.02 3.39 10.48
N TYR A 41 -2.02 3.83 9.72
CA TYR A 41 -2.34 5.24 9.49
C TYR A 41 -3.82 5.52 9.82
N PRO A 42 -4.20 5.52 11.10
CA PRO A 42 -5.60 5.71 11.51
C PRO A 42 -6.17 7.08 11.09
N TYR A 43 -5.32 8.10 10.93
CA TYR A 43 -5.73 9.45 10.56
C TYR A 43 -5.75 9.72 9.05
N MET A 44 -5.54 8.71 8.20
CA MET A 44 -5.50 8.89 6.74
C MET A 44 -6.80 9.49 6.20
N GLY A 45 -7.97 9.11 6.74
CA GLY A 45 -9.26 9.70 6.36
C GLY A 45 -9.37 11.17 6.75
N VAL A 46 -8.94 11.52 7.96
CA VAL A 46 -8.95 12.91 8.47
C VAL A 46 -8.03 13.80 7.62
N ALA A 47 -6.84 13.30 7.27
CA ALA A 47 -5.89 14.03 6.43
C ALA A 47 -6.48 14.32 5.03
N THR A 48 -7.16 13.35 4.42
CA THR A 48 -7.83 13.54 3.13
C THR A 48 -8.97 14.56 3.23
N MET A 49 -9.78 14.51 4.29
CA MET A 49 -10.85 15.50 4.49
C MET A 49 -10.30 16.92 4.68
N ALA A 50 -9.24 17.07 5.47
CA ALA A 50 -8.59 18.37 5.68
C ALA A 50 -8.01 18.93 4.38
N LEU A 51 -7.32 18.11 3.57
CA LEU A 51 -6.84 18.50 2.25
C LEU A 51 -7.99 18.91 1.32
N GLY A 52 -9.07 18.14 1.30
CA GLY A 52 -10.27 18.46 0.52
C GLY A 52 -10.89 19.80 0.92
N ALA A 53 -11.00 20.06 2.22
CA ALA A 53 -11.51 21.33 2.74
C ALA A 53 -10.63 22.52 2.35
N ILE A 54 -9.31 22.39 2.46
CA ILE A 54 -8.36 23.44 2.05
C ILE A 54 -8.51 23.73 0.55
N ILE A 55 -8.53 22.69 -0.29
CA ILE A 55 -8.70 22.84 -1.74
C ILE A 55 -10.05 23.51 -2.06
N PHE A 56 -11.12 23.09 -1.40
CA PHE A 56 -12.46 23.66 -1.58
C PHE A 56 -12.51 25.15 -1.23
N LEU A 57 -11.89 25.55 -0.11
CA LEU A 57 -11.80 26.95 0.30
C LEU A 57 -10.97 27.78 -0.69
N VAL A 58 -9.80 27.29 -1.10
CA VAL A 58 -8.91 27.97 -2.06
C VAL A 58 -9.56 28.10 -3.45
N SER A 59 -10.34 27.10 -3.88
CA SER A 59 -11.06 27.10 -5.16
C SER A 59 -12.25 28.07 -5.19
N GLY A 60 -12.52 28.81 -4.11
CA GLY A 60 -13.66 29.73 -4.04
C GLY A 60 -15.01 29.03 -3.86
N GLY A 61 -15.03 27.77 -3.42
CA GLY A 61 -16.28 27.07 -3.09
C GLY A 61 -17.11 27.75 -1.98
N ALA A 62 -16.48 28.57 -1.15
CA ALA A 62 -17.18 29.44 -0.20
C ALA A 62 -17.82 30.68 -0.85
N ASN A 63 -17.29 31.15 -2.00
CA ASN A 63 -17.78 32.34 -2.70
C ASN A 63 -18.98 32.04 -3.63
N SER A 64 -19.25 30.77 -3.93
CA SER A 64 -20.37 30.34 -4.77
C SER A 64 -21.68 30.09 -3.99
N ILE A 65 -21.69 30.34 -2.67
CA ILE A 65 -22.85 30.11 -1.79
C ILE A 65 -23.62 31.42 -1.52
N ASN A 66 -23.17 32.56 -2.09
CA ASN A 66 -23.90 33.84 -2.08
C ASN A 66 -24.69 34.05 -3.37
#